data_AF-A0A2K4G374-F1
#
_entry.id   AF-A0A2K4G374-F1
#
_cell.length_a   1.000
_cell.length_b   1.000
_cell.length_c   1.000
_cell.angle_alpha   90.00
_cell.angle_beta   90.00
_cell.angle_gamma   90.00
#
_symmetry.space_group_name_H-M   'P 1'
#
loop_
_entity.id
_entity.type
_entity.pdbx_description
1 polymer ?
#
loop_
_entity_poly.entity_id
_entity_poly.type
_entity_poly.pdbx_seq_one_letter_code
_entity_poly.pdbx_strand_id
1 'polypeptide(L)'
;MAQSKRIKVMLSSRCNDRFPADSDQTLSNIREQLKREIEGTKLFGKQVFEVWINEDAPPADGMQDSWDACLQAVRDCDVLLVLSNGNAGWASGDGDIGICHAEYMEGLATTRGKVRFIAMPNIPVDDGREAEAARNQRFQAFIAQQTPFRGGLVSTVDQLRTRVQEALLDALVVLTQRGVTAAASSRFDMGQALDWTRMDFRQRKRAMETVLLQALNGGKDPASEAFAIVSIAGVNVVVFVHAIPAAFTVSAARELVGKPFLRDHEHADMLKGAEGPLHLIACHRGATETQATALLGFPDATVVSGSFGIFVADDVQKVQFAFLANCRDASQTRHALQRFREWLDQTGEAQILAKRAASRAKIVKVIAAELEGR
;
A
#
# COMPACT_ATOMS: atom_id res chain seq x y z
N MET A 1 -16.10 8.60 5.66
CA MET A 1 -16.16 10.07 5.89
C MET A 1 -15.43 10.34 7.19
N ALA A 2 -14.48 11.29 7.22
CA ALA A 2 -13.80 11.62 8.47
C ALA A 2 -14.82 12.21 9.45
N GLN A 3 -15.04 11.52 10.58
CA GLN A 3 -16.17 11.77 11.49
C GLN A 3 -15.88 12.90 12.49
N SER A 4 -14.67 13.45 12.52
CA SER A 4 -14.23 14.49 13.45
C SER A 4 -13.48 15.62 12.75
N LYS A 5 -13.67 16.86 13.22
CA LYS A 5 -12.88 18.04 12.79
C LYS A 5 -11.49 18.09 13.44
N ARG A 6 -11.22 17.23 14.43
CA ARG A 6 -9.99 17.16 15.23
C ARG A 6 -9.51 15.72 15.37
N ILE A 7 -8.22 15.55 15.62
CA ILE A 7 -7.59 14.25 15.89
C ILE A 7 -7.89 13.89 17.35
N LYS A 8 -8.63 12.82 17.56
CA LYS A 8 -9.01 12.34 18.89
C LYS A 8 -7.87 11.52 19.48
N VAL A 9 -7.39 11.93 20.64
CA VAL A 9 -6.32 11.25 21.37
C VAL A 9 -6.88 10.74 22.69
N MET A 10 -6.71 9.46 22.98
CA MET A 10 -7.05 8.91 24.30
C MET A 10 -5.77 8.69 25.11
N LEU A 11 -5.75 9.19 26.35
CA LEU A 11 -4.72 8.85 27.33
C LEU A 11 -5.25 7.74 28.26
N SER A 12 -4.62 6.57 28.25
CA SER A 12 -4.92 5.46 29.16
C SER A 12 -3.81 5.30 30.20
N SER A 13 -4.19 5.28 31.48
CA SER A 13 -3.29 4.96 32.60
C SER A 13 -4.09 4.66 33.87
N ARG A 14 -3.42 4.15 34.91
CA ARG A 14 -4.03 4.02 36.23
C ARG A 14 -4.08 5.37 36.94
N CYS A 15 -5.27 5.95 37.13
CA CYS A 15 -5.44 7.32 37.64
C CYS A 15 -4.71 7.61 38.98
N ASN A 16 -4.90 6.74 39.98
CA ASN A 16 -4.50 7.04 41.36
C ASN A 16 -3.03 6.71 41.68
N ASP A 17 -2.32 6.08 40.75
CA ASP A 17 -0.92 5.72 40.98
C ASP A 17 -0.04 6.98 40.91
N ARG A 18 0.95 7.05 41.80
CA ARG A 18 1.93 8.13 41.83
C ARG A 18 3.03 7.88 40.80
N PHE A 19 3.48 8.94 40.13
CA PHE A 19 4.61 8.85 39.23
C PHE A 19 5.48 10.12 39.26
N PRO A 20 6.80 10.00 39.47
CA PRO A 20 7.52 8.83 40.00
C PRO A 20 6.93 8.30 41.32
N ALA A 21 7.29 7.10 41.77
CA ALA A 21 6.62 6.43 42.90
C ALA A 21 6.68 7.24 44.21
N ASP A 22 7.71 8.06 44.37
CA ASP A 22 7.98 8.99 45.49
C ASP A 22 7.41 10.41 45.27
N SER A 23 6.69 10.63 44.16
CA SER A 23 6.10 11.92 43.81
C SER A 23 4.77 12.17 44.53
N ASP A 24 4.44 13.45 44.70
CA ASP A 24 3.10 13.90 45.09
C ASP A 24 2.11 13.98 43.92
N GLN A 25 2.59 13.80 42.69
CA GLN A 25 1.74 13.79 41.50
C GLN A 25 1.20 12.40 41.22
N THR A 26 -0.12 12.32 41.03
CA THR A 26 -0.79 11.14 40.49
C THR A 26 -0.74 11.16 38.96
N LEU A 27 -0.88 9.99 38.33
CA LEU A 27 -1.03 9.89 36.88
C LEU A 27 -2.28 10.63 36.38
N SER A 28 -3.30 10.78 37.21
CA SER A 28 -4.46 11.64 36.93
C SER A 28 -4.04 13.11 36.75
N ASN A 29 -3.25 13.66 37.68
CA ASN A 29 -2.73 15.03 37.55
C ASN A 29 -1.86 15.21 36.30
N ILE A 30 -1.03 14.21 35.99
CA ILE A 30 -0.17 14.24 34.81
C ILE A 30 -1.01 14.18 33.52
N ARG A 31 -2.07 13.35 33.48
CA ARG A 31 -2.99 13.26 32.34
C ARG A 31 -3.72 14.56 32.07
N GLU A 32 -4.20 15.25 33.11
CA GLU A 32 -4.80 16.57 32.96
C GLU A 32 -3.82 17.60 32.38
N GLN A 33 -2.55 17.58 32.82
CA GLN A 33 -1.51 18.46 32.28
C GLN A 33 -1.22 18.13 30.81
N LEU A 34 -0.99 16.86 30.49
CA LEU A 34 -0.77 16.39 29.12
C LEU A 34 -1.94 16.74 28.19
N LYS A 35 -3.17 16.58 28.67
CA LYS A 35 -4.38 16.99 27.94
C LYS A 35 -4.33 18.46 27.56
N ARG A 36 -4.11 19.36 28.55
CA ARG A 36 -4.05 20.81 28.29
C ARG A 36 -2.92 21.17 27.32
N GLU A 37 -1.78 20.51 27.41
CA GLU A 37 -0.63 20.73 26.51
C GLU A 37 -0.93 20.29 25.07
N ILE A 38 -1.49 19.09 24.91
CA ILE A 38 -1.82 18.54 23.60
C ILE A 38 -2.95 19.37 22.95
N GLU A 39 -4.03 19.67 23.68
CA GLU A 39 -5.15 20.49 23.15
C GLU A 39 -4.76 21.96 22.93
N GLY A 40 -3.77 22.45 23.68
CA GLY A 40 -3.16 23.78 23.50
C GLY A 40 -2.29 23.88 22.25
N THR A 41 -1.86 22.75 21.68
CA THR A 41 -1.00 22.72 20.50
C THR A 41 -1.75 23.23 19.27
N LYS A 42 -1.18 24.24 18.60
CA LYS A 42 -1.73 24.81 17.37
C LYS A 42 -0.87 24.42 16.18
N LEU A 43 -1.49 23.85 15.16
CA LEU A 43 -0.89 23.74 13.83
C LEU A 43 -1.54 24.78 12.94
N PHE A 44 -0.72 25.65 12.33
CA PHE A 44 -1.18 26.77 11.49
C PHE A 44 -2.24 27.65 12.18
N GLY A 45 -2.07 27.88 13.49
CA GLY A 45 -3.00 28.67 14.31
C GLY A 45 -4.32 27.99 14.65
N LYS A 46 -4.53 26.72 14.27
CA LYS A 46 -5.74 25.94 14.58
C LYS A 46 -5.44 24.88 15.63
N GLN A 47 -6.37 24.70 16.56
CA GLN A 47 -6.37 23.54 17.44
C GLN A 47 -6.72 22.30 16.64
N VAL A 48 -5.86 21.29 16.71
CA VAL A 48 -5.98 20.07 15.92
C VAL A 48 -6.34 18.84 16.74
N PHE A 49 -6.10 18.88 18.05
CA PHE A 49 -6.33 17.73 18.93
C PHE A 49 -7.57 17.92 19.81
N GLU A 50 -8.17 16.80 20.17
CA GLU A 50 -9.17 16.64 21.21
C GLU A 50 -8.73 15.46 22.07
N VAL A 51 -8.51 15.68 23.36
CA VAL A 51 -7.96 14.65 24.25
C VAL A 51 -9.03 14.14 25.20
N TRP A 52 -9.25 12.83 25.16
CA TRP A 52 -10.14 12.13 26.06
C TRP A 52 -9.36 11.54 27.24
N ILE A 53 -9.85 11.83 28.44
CA ILE A 53 -9.46 11.22 29.71
C ILE A 53 -10.74 10.88 30.47
N ASN A 54 -10.71 9.82 31.29
CA ASN A 54 -11.90 9.33 31.98
C ASN A 54 -12.40 10.33 33.05
N GLU A 55 -11.48 11.11 33.61
CA GLU A 55 -11.74 12.11 34.64
C GLU A 55 -12.71 13.21 34.19
N ASP A 56 -12.73 13.52 32.90
CA ASP A 56 -13.58 14.57 32.31
C ASP A 56 -14.87 14.00 31.69
N ALA A 57 -15.13 12.70 31.83
CA ALA A 57 -16.30 12.08 31.24
C ALA A 57 -17.59 12.65 31.88
N PRO A 58 -18.53 13.20 31.09
CA PRO A 58 -19.79 13.69 31.64
C PRO A 58 -20.60 12.53 32.23
N PRO A 59 -21.53 12.78 33.17
CA PRO A 59 -22.44 11.76 33.66
C PRO A 59 -23.17 11.08 32.50
N ALA A 60 -23.04 9.77 32.39
CA ALA A 60 -23.72 8.97 31.39
C ALA A 60 -25.12 8.56 31.86
N ASP A 61 -25.95 8.09 30.92
CA ASP A 61 -27.23 7.45 31.29
C ASP A 61 -26.97 6.15 32.08
N GLY A 62 -27.97 5.68 32.82
CA GLY A 62 -27.83 4.51 33.70
C GLY A 62 -27.62 3.18 32.96
N MET A 63 -27.50 3.19 31.64
CA MET A 63 -27.24 2.00 30.81
C MET A 63 -25.75 1.85 30.43
N GLN A 64 -24.94 2.91 30.58
CA GLN A 64 -23.50 2.87 30.32
C GLN A 64 -22.72 2.82 31.63
N ASP A 65 -21.93 1.76 31.82
CA ASP A 65 -20.96 1.72 32.90
C ASP A 65 -19.63 2.40 32.47
N SER A 66 -18.77 2.69 33.44
CA SER A 66 -17.48 3.33 33.18
C SER A 66 -16.55 2.47 32.31
N TRP A 67 -16.78 1.16 32.27
CA TRP A 67 -16.00 0.24 31.47
C TRP A 67 -16.31 0.37 29.98
N ASP A 68 -17.60 0.36 29.64
CA ASP A 68 -18.09 0.53 28.27
C ASP A 68 -17.71 1.91 27.71
N ALA A 69 -17.79 2.97 28.54
CA ALA A 69 -17.37 4.30 28.15
C ALA A 69 -15.86 4.35 27.78
N CYS A 70 -14.99 3.72 28.58
CA CYS A 70 -13.56 3.63 28.29
C CYS A 70 -13.28 2.86 27.00
N LEU A 71 -13.92 1.70 26.80
CA LEU A 71 -13.72 0.91 25.58
C LEU A 71 -14.27 1.61 24.34
N GLN A 72 -15.37 2.33 24.47
CA GLN A 72 -15.90 3.17 23.39
C GLN A 72 -14.92 4.30 23.03
N ALA A 73 -14.32 4.96 24.03
CA ALA A 73 -13.28 5.96 23.80
C ALA A 73 -12.04 5.36 23.09
N VAL A 74 -11.64 4.13 23.42
CA VAL A 74 -10.57 3.41 22.71
C VAL A 74 -10.96 3.21 21.25
N ARG A 75 -12.20 2.80 20.95
CA ARG A 75 -12.67 2.59 19.57
C ARG A 75 -12.69 3.89 18.78
N ASP A 76 -13.18 4.96 19.39
CA ASP A 76 -13.44 6.25 18.73
C ASP A 76 -12.21 7.15 18.61
N CYS A 77 -11.13 6.89 19.36
CA CYS A 77 -9.90 7.66 19.24
C CYS A 77 -9.12 7.32 17.94
N ASP A 78 -8.44 8.33 17.41
CA ASP A 78 -7.52 8.22 16.27
C ASP A 78 -6.11 7.80 16.72
N VAL A 79 -5.74 8.13 17.96
CA VAL A 79 -4.47 7.74 18.59
C VAL A 79 -4.73 7.33 20.04
N LEU A 80 -4.25 6.16 20.43
CA LEU A 80 -4.29 5.67 21.81
C LEU A 80 -2.88 5.75 22.41
N LEU A 81 -2.69 6.58 23.43
CA LEU A 81 -1.46 6.67 24.22
C LEU A 81 -1.65 5.92 25.53
N VAL A 82 -0.90 4.84 25.72
CA VAL A 82 -0.95 4.01 26.94
C VAL A 82 0.26 4.34 27.81
N LEU A 83 0.02 4.98 28.96
CA LEU A 83 1.03 5.29 29.96
C LEU A 83 1.01 4.19 31.02
N SER A 84 1.93 3.24 30.92
CA SER A 84 1.87 2.02 31.73
C SER A 84 3.03 1.90 32.72
N ASN A 85 2.68 1.81 34.01
CA ASN A 85 3.55 1.35 35.09
C ASN A 85 3.26 -0.13 35.46
N GLY A 86 2.62 -0.89 34.58
CA GLY A 86 2.32 -2.31 34.82
C GLY A 86 1.12 -2.57 35.75
N ASN A 87 0.41 -1.54 36.21
CA ASN A 87 -0.87 -1.69 36.90
C ASN A 87 -1.99 -1.97 35.89
N ALA A 88 -2.75 -3.04 36.10
CA ALA A 88 -3.81 -3.47 35.19
C ALA A 88 -5.08 -2.60 35.27
N GLY A 89 -5.24 -1.80 36.31
CA GLY A 89 -6.46 -1.03 36.57
C GLY A 89 -7.46 -1.76 37.47
N TRP A 90 -8.58 -1.07 37.72
CA TRP A 90 -9.72 -1.60 38.46
C TRP A 90 -10.42 -2.74 37.69
N ALA A 91 -10.97 -3.71 38.42
CA ALA A 91 -11.72 -4.84 37.91
C ALA A 91 -12.90 -5.16 38.86
N SER A 92 -13.97 -5.77 38.33
CA SER A 92 -15.17 -6.13 39.09
C SER A 92 -14.97 -7.30 40.05
N GLY A 93 -14.23 -8.33 39.63
CA GLY A 93 -13.94 -9.52 40.41
C GLY A 93 -12.46 -9.91 40.41
N ASP A 94 -12.10 -10.83 41.31
CA ASP A 94 -10.70 -11.23 41.56
C ASP A 94 -10.05 -11.96 40.37
N GLY A 95 -10.86 -12.63 39.54
CA GLY A 95 -10.41 -13.32 38.32
C GLY A 95 -10.33 -12.43 37.08
N ASP A 96 -10.91 -11.24 37.13
CA ASP A 96 -11.11 -10.41 35.94
C ASP A 96 -9.83 -9.69 35.50
N ILE A 97 -9.88 -9.11 34.29
CA ILE A 97 -8.86 -8.19 33.81
C ILE A 97 -9.19 -6.76 34.27
N GLY A 98 -8.15 -5.93 34.42
CA GLY A 98 -8.35 -4.53 34.79
C GLY A 98 -8.61 -3.66 33.56
N ILE A 99 -9.23 -2.50 33.76
CA ILE A 99 -9.63 -1.62 32.65
C ILE A 99 -8.43 -1.17 31.79
N CYS A 100 -7.27 -0.87 32.37
CA CYS A 100 -6.09 -0.45 31.60
C CYS A 100 -5.56 -1.60 30.71
N HIS A 101 -5.67 -2.84 31.19
CA HIS A 101 -5.37 -4.03 30.38
C HIS A 101 -6.38 -4.14 29.23
N ALA A 102 -7.68 -4.02 29.51
CA ALA A 102 -8.73 -4.11 28.51
C ALA A 102 -8.60 -3.02 27.43
N GLU A 103 -8.32 -1.77 27.81
CA GLU A 103 -8.11 -0.65 26.88
C GLU A 103 -6.93 -0.91 25.92
N TYR A 104 -5.79 -1.39 26.45
CA TYR A 104 -4.64 -1.72 25.63
C TYR A 104 -4.92 -2.89 24.69
N MET A 105 -5.58 -3.94 25.20
CA MET A 105 -5.97 -5.10 24.41
C MET A 105 -6.95 -4.71 23.29
N GLU A 106 -7.96 -3.90 23.58
CA GLU A 106 -8.95 -3.42 22.62
C GLU A 106 -8.29 -2.56 21.53
N GLY A 107 -7.36 -1.67 21.90
CA GLY A 107 -6.60 -0.87 20.93
C GLY A 107 -5.80 -1.75 19.97
N LEU A 108 -5.18 -2.82 20.49
CA LEU A 108 -4.45 -3.80 19.67
C LEU A 108 -5.36 -4.71 18.84
N ALA A 109 -6.58 -5.00 19.29
CA ALA A 109 -7.52 -5.83 18.55
C ALA A 109 -8.19 -5.05 17.41
N THR A 110 -8.57 -3.80 17.66
CA THR A 110 -9.30 -2.95 16.71
C THR A 110 -8.39 -2.34 15.65
N THR A 111 -7.34 -1.62 16.06
CA THR A 111 -6.43 -0.93 15.12
C THR A 111 -5.05 -0.77 15.74
N ARG A 112 -4.22 -1.84 15.68
CA ARG A 112 -2.84 -1.82 16.22
C ARG A 112 -2.02 -0.59 15.86
N GLY A 113 -2.19 -0.07 14.64
CA GLY A 113 -1.44 1.08 14.13
C GLY A 113 -1.65 2.38 14.90
N LYS A 114 -2.75 2.53 15.64
CA LYS A 114 -3.05 3.75 16.42
C LYS A 114 -2.50 3.74 17.85
N VAL A 115 -2.04 2.58 18.31
CA VAL A 115 -1.56 2.41 19.68
C VAL A 115 -0.12 2.87 19.80
N ARG A 116 0.17 3.63 20.86
CA ARG A 116 1.51 4.06 21.26
C ARG A 116 1.68 3.76 22.75
N PHE A 117 2.64 2.89 23.06
CA PHE A 117 2.85 2.40 24.41
C PHE A 117 4.08 3.05 25.03
N ILE A 118 3.90 3.65 26.21
CA ILE A 118 4.94 4.39 26.93
C ILE A 118 5.16 3.70 28.26
N ALA A 119 6.38 3.18 28.46
CA ALA A 119 6.71 2.32 29.59
C ALA A 119 7.33 3.10 30.74
N MET A 120 6.72 3.02 31.91
CA MET A 120 7.25 3.44 33.21
C MET A 120 7.79 2.21 33.97
N PRO A 121 8.58 2.38 35.05
CA PRO A 121 8.89 1.31 35.98
C PRO A 121 7.61 0.57 36.41
N ASN A 122 7.68 -0.76 36.41
CA ASN A 122 6.56 -1.56 36.90
C ASN A 122 6.35 -1.34 38.38
N ILE A 123 5.09 -1.26 38.81
CA ILE A 123 4.73 -1.36 40.20
C ILE A 123 5.10 -2.75 40.75
N PRO A 124 5.51 -2.84 42.04
CA PRO A 124 5.69 -4.12 42.70
C PRO A 124 4.41 -4.95 42.63
N VAL A 125 4.57 -6.26 42.43
CA VAL A 125 3.45 -7.21 42.40
C VAL A 125 2.97 -7.56 43.81
N ASP A 126 3.73 -7.23 44.85
CA ASP A 126 3.44 -7.61 46.24
C ASP A 126 2.86 -6.42 47.01
N ASP A 127 1.53 -6.30 47.05
CA ASP A 127 0.81 -5.16 47.65
C ASP A 127 -0.15 -5.56 48.80
N GLY A 128 -0.13 -6.83 49.21
CA GLY A 128 -1.00 -7.35 50.28
C GLY A 128 -2.43 -7.73 49.84
N ARG A 129 -2.79 -7.60 48.55
CA ARG A 129 -4.05 -8.12 47.97
C ARG A 129 -3.77 -9.08 46.82
N GLU A 130 -3.85 -10.38 47.13
CA GLU A 130 -3.47 -11.48 46.23
C GLU A 130 -4.13 -11.41 44.84
N ALA A 131 -5.38 -10.98 44.76
CA ALA A 131 -6.10 -10.82 43.48
C ALA A 131 -5.58 -9.67 42.61
N GLU A 132 -5.24 -8.52 43.20
CA GLU A 132 -4.70 -7.35 42.50
C GLU A 132 -3.27 -7.61 42.02
N ALA A 133 -2.45 -8.20 42.88
CA ALA A 133 -1.13 -8.75 42.56
C ALA A 133 -1.18 -9.67 41.32
N ALA A 134 -2.02 -10.70 41.37
CA ALA A 134 -2.16 -11.65 40.27
C ALA A 134 -2.62 -10.97 38.96
N ARG A 135 -3.54 -10.00 39.04
CA ARG A 135 -4.03 -9.24 37.88
C ARG A 135 -2.94 -8.37 37.25
N ASN A 136 -2.17 -7.66 38.07
CA ASN A 136 -1.02 -6.86 37.62
C ASN A 136 0.05 -7.74 36.98
N GLN A 137 0.33 -8.91 37.57
CA GLN A 137 1.28 -9.87 37.00
C GLN A 137 0.83 -10.37 35.62
N ARG A 138 -0.46 -10.71 35.45
CA ARG A 138 -1.02 -11.10 34.14
C ARG A 138 -0.87 -9.99 33.11
N PHE A 139 -1.12 -8.73 33.49
CA PHE A 139 -0.97 -7.60 32.57
C PHE A 139 0.50 -7.34 32.20
N GLN A 140 1.41 -7.38 33.16
CA GLN A 140 2.85 -7.24 32.90
C GLN A 140 3.36 -8.36 31.98
N ALA A 141 2.91 -9.60 32.18
CA ALA A 141 3.22 -10.73 31.32
C ALA A 141 2.64 -10.53 29.90
N PHE A 142 1.39 -10.06 29.78
CA PHE A 142 0.78 -9.72 28.50
C PHE A 142 1.59 -8.66 27.74
N ILE A 143 1.97 -7.56 28.40
CA ILE A 143 2.80 -6.50 27.81
C ILE A 143 4.16 -7.04 27.33
N ALA A 144 4.79 -7.95 28.08
CA ALA A 144 6.06 -8.56 27.71
C ALA A 144 5.95 -9.38 26.41
N GLN A 145 4.83 -10.06 26.17
CA GLN A 145 4.59 -10.86 24.97
C GLN A 145 4.36 -10.02 23.71
N GLN A 146 3.81 -8.81 23.83
CA GLN A 146 3.48 -7.98 22.65
C GLN A 146 4.71 -7.33 21.99
N THR A 147 5.89 -7.37 22.62
CA THR A 147 7.14 -6.71 22.16
C THR A 147 6.95 -5.29 21.56
N PRO A 148 6.17 -4.38 22.20
CA PRO A 148 5.94 -3.07 21.62
C PRO A 148 7.25 -2.28 21.59
N PHE A 149 7.49 -1.48 20.55
CA PHE A 149 8.62 -0.56 20.51
C PHE A 149 8.34 0.60 21.47
N ARG A 150 8.98 0.59 22.64
CA ARG A 150 8.62 1.48 23.78
C ARG A 150 9.40 2.78 23.85
N GLY A 151 10.40 2.96 22.98
CA GLY A 151 11.33 4.11 23.02
C GLY A 151 12.30 4.12 24.21
N GLY A 152 12.19 3.16 25.14
CA GLY A 152 12.93 3.10 26.40
C GLY A 152 12.01 3.33 27.61
N LEU A 153 12.51 3.07 28.81
CA LEU A 153 11.78 3.27 30.06
C LEU A 153 11.86 4.75 30.47
N VAL A 154 10.73 5.38 30.85
CA VAL A 154 10.69 6.75 31.37
C VAL A 154 10.60 6.74 32.89
N SER A 155 11.45 7.52 33.56
CA SER A 155 11.57 7.53 35.02
C SER A 155 11.19 8.86 35.67
N THR A 156 10.91 9.90 34.89
CA THR A 156 10.51 11.22 35.39
C THR A 156 9.31 11.77 34.62
N VAL A 157 8.59 12.74 35.21
CA VAL A 157 7.45 13.40 34.55
C VAL A 157 7.88 14.10 33.25
N ASP A 158 9.04 14.76 33.24
CA ASP A 158 9.53 15.44 32.02
C ASP A 158 9.89 14.45 30.91
N GLN A 159 10.47 13.29 31.26
CA GLN A 159 10.73 12.23 30.29
C GLN A 159 9.43 11.64 29.74
N LEU A 160 8.42 11.45 30.61
CA LEU A 160 7.10 11.00 30.21
C LEU A 160 6.44 12.00 29.25
N ARG A 161 6.48 13.31 29.56
CA ARG A 161 5.95 14.38 28.68
C ARG A 161 6.63 14.39 27.32
N THR A 162 7.97 14.35 27.31
CA THR A 162 8.75 14.29 26.06
C THR A 162 8.36 13.06 25.25
N ARG A 163 8.25 11.90 25.89
CA ARG A 163 7.90 10.65 25.23
C ARG A 163 6.48 10.67 24.64
N VAL A 164 5.54 11.28 25.34
CA VAL A 164 4.17 11.48 24.83
C VAL A 164 4.17 12.32 23.56
N GLN A 165 4.94 13.41 23.53
CA GLN A 165 5.06 14.27 22.36
C GLN A 165 5.71 13.53 21.17
N GLU A 166 6.79 12.79 21.40
CA GLU A 166 7.43 11.95 20.38
C GLU A 166 6.46 10.92 19.81
N ALA A 167 5.74 10.20 20.68
CA ALA A 167 4.77 9.18 20.28
C ALA A 167 3.62 9.76 19.47
N LEU A 168 3.12 10.94 19.86
CA LEU A 168 2.05 11.62 19.15
C LEU A 168 2.52 12.12 17.77
N LEU A 169 3.73 12.70 17.69
CA LEU A 169 4.32 13.13 16.42
C LEU A 169 4.53 11.95 15.47
N ASP A 170 5.06 10.83 15.96
CA ASP A 170 5.21 9.60 15.16
C ASP A 170 3.85 9.12 14.65
N ALA A 171 2.83 9.08 15.51
CA ALA A 171 1.48 8.70 15.10
C ALA A 171 0.95 9.57 13.97
N LEU A 172 1.12 10.90 14.05
CA LEU A 172 0.72 11.82 12.99
C LEU A 172 1.42 11.51 11.66
N VAL A 173 2.75 11.35 11.69
CA VAL A 173 3.54 11.11 10.48
C VAL A 173 3.16 9.78 9.84
N VAL A 174 3.18 8.69 10.62
CA VAL A 174 2.94 7.34 10.11
C VAL A 174 1.50 7.17 9.62
N LEU A 175 0.51 7.65 10.37
CA LEU A 175 -0.90 7.52 9.97
C LEU A 175 -1.20 8.36 8.74
N THR A 176 -0.59 9.55 8.59
CA THR A 176 -0.72 10.37 7.37
C THR A 176 -0.16 9.65 6.15
N GLN A 177 1.07 9.10 6.25
CA GLN A 177 1.69 8.35 5.15
C GLN A 177 0.89 7.09 4.77
N ARG A 178 0.35 6.37 5.76
CA ARG A 178 -0.54 5.23 5.52
C ARG A 178 -1.85 5.66 4.86
N GLY A 179 -2.42 6.78 5.28
CA GLY A 179 -3.61 7.38 4.65
C GLY A 179 -3.39 7.69 3.17
N VAL A 180 -2.25 8.28 2.81
CA VAL A 180 -1.87 8.54 1.41
C VAL A 180 -1.75 7.25 0.61
N THR A 181 -1.08 6.23 1.17
CA THR A 181 -0.95 4.92 0.52
C THR A 181 -2.31 4.24 0.31
N ALA A 182 -3.21 4.30 1.30
CA ALA A 182 -4.55 3.75 1.19
C ALA A 182 -5.38 4.51 0.14
N ALA A 183 -5.32 5.85 0.12
CA ALA A 183 -6.01 6.67 -0.88
C ALA A 183 -5.49 6.45 -2.31
N ALA A 184 -4.23 6.01 -2.49
CA ALA A 184 -3.74 5.63 -3.81
C ALA A 184 -4.52 4.46 -4.43
N SER A 185 -5.17 3.62 -3.61
CA SER A 185 -6.02 2.51 -4.08
C SER A 185 -7.39 2.94 -4.60
N SER A 186 -7.90 4.12 -4.18
CA SER A 186 -9.19 4.66 -4.62
C SER A 186 -9.11 5.58 -5.84
N ARG A 187 -7.93 5.73 -6.47
CA ARG A 187 -7.69 6.63 -7.63
C ARG A 187 -8.50 6.30 -8.91
N PHE A 188 -9.39 5.31 -8.89
CA PHE A 188 -10.00 4.73 -10.10
C PHE A 188 -11.52 4.59 -10.01
N ASP A 189 -12.17 5.24 -9.05
CA ASP A 189 -13.62 5.21 -8.83
C ASP A 189 -14.39 6.30 -9.60
N MET A 190 -13.71 7.11 -10.42
CA MET A 190 -14.32 8.21 -11.17
C MET A 190 -13.89 8.24 -12.65
N GLY A 191 -14.76 8.78 -13.50
CA GLY A 191 -14.49 9.07 -14.92
C GLY A 191 -14.30 7.83 -15.79
N GLN A 192 -13.47 7.95 -16.83
CA GLN A 192 -13.26 6.89 -17.83
C GLN A 192 -12.73 5.57 -17.24
N ALA A 193 -11.99 5.63 -16.13
CA ALA A 193 -11.54 4.44 -15.42
C ALA A 193 -12.71 3.63 -14.83
N LEU A 194 -13.75 4.31 -14.33
CA LEU A 194 -14.99 3.67 -13.89
C LEU A 194 -15.76 3.09 -15.08
N ASP A 195 -15.80 3.81 -16.21
CA ASP A 195 -16.47 3.33 -17.43
C ASP A 195 -15.79 2.07 -18.01
N TRP A 196 -14.46 2.03 -18.01
CA TRP A 196 -13.71 0.82 -18.42
C TRP A 196 -13.92 -0.32 -17.43
N THR A 197 -14.10 -0.03 -16.15
CA THR A 197 -14.43 -1.05 -15.14
C THR A 197 -15.80 -1.70 -15.41
N ARG A 198 -16.75 -0.97 -16.01
CA ARG A 198 -18.07 -1.50 -16.41
C ARG A 198 -18.03 -2.37 -17.68
N MET A 199 -17.00 -2.22 -18.52
CA MET A 199 -16.84 -3.02 -19.74
C MET A 199 -16.53 -4.48 -19.43
N ASP A 200 -16.99 -5.39 -20.30
CA ASP A 200 -16.53 -6.77 -20.29
C ASP A 200 -15.05 -6.88 -20.74
N PHE A 201 -14.45 -8.06 -20.61
CA PHE A 201 -13.03 -8.26 -20.95
C PHE A 201 -12.71 -7.99 -22.43
N ARG A 202 -13.60 -8.31 -23.37
CA ARG A 202 -13.35 -8.08 -24.80
C ARG A 202 -13.46 -6.61 -25.14
N GLN A 203 -14.49 -5.94 -24.63
CA GLN A 203 -14.70 -4.50 -24.79
C GLN A 203 -13.52 -3.71 -24.22
N ARG A 204 -13.08 -4.05 -22.99
CA ARG A 204 -11.96 -3.39 -22.35
C ARG A 204 -10.63 -3.66 -23.06
N LYS A 205 -10.38 -4.89 -23.50
CA LYS A 205 -9.20 -5.24 -24.32
C LYS A 205 -9.12 -4.36 -25.56
N ARG A 206 -10.22 -4.26 -26.32
CA ARG A 206 -10.29 -3.42 -27.52
C ARG A 206 -10.02 -1.94 -27.19
N ALA A 207 -10.65 -1.41 -26.15
CA ALA A 207 -10.45 -0.01 -25.75
C ALA A 207 -8.97 0.30 -25.42
N MET A 208 -8.31 -0.60 -24.69
CA MET A 208 -6.88 -0.48 -24.36
C MET A 208 -6.00 -0.53 -25.62
N GLU A 209 -6.28 -1.47 -26.53
CA GLU A 209 -5.53 -1.65 -27.78
C GLU A 209 -5.69 -0.44 -28.72
N THR A 210 -6.92 0.05 -28.88
CA THR A 210 -7.22 1.26 -29.68
C THR A 210 -6.45 2.48 -29.15
N VAL A 211 -6.45 2.70 -27.83
CA VAL A 211 -5.71 3.83 -27.24
C VAL A 211 -4.22 3.69 -27.52
N LEU A 212 -3.66 2.49 -27.35
CA LEU A 212 -2.23 2.27 -27.55
C LEU A 212 -1.85 2.46 -29.03
N LEU A 213 -2.64 1.93 -29.97
CA LEU A 213 -2.43 2.11 -31.41
C LEU A 213 -2.52 3.59 -31.83
N GLN A 214 -3.51 4.34 -31.33
CA GLN A 214 -3.60 5.78 -31.56
C GLN A 214 -2.37 6.50 -30.99
N ALA A 215 -1.91 6.13 -29.79
CA ALA A 215 -0.74 6.74 -29.16
C ALA A 215 0.57 6.43 -29.92
N LEU A 216 0.68 5.22 -30.48
CA LEU A 216 1.82 4.84 -31.33
C LEU A 216 1.86 5.66 -32.62
N ASN A 217 0.70 5.94 -33.22
CA ASN A 217 0.54 6.71 -34.47
C ASN A 217 0.45 8.24 -34.27
N GLY A 218 0.94 8.76 -33.14
CA GLY A 218 0.96 10.21 -32.89
C GLY A 218 -0.42 10.85 -32.72
N GLY A 219 -1.41 10.07 -32.28
CA GLY A 219 -2.80 10.53 -32.07
C GLY A 219 -3.69 10.47 -33.31
N LYS A 220 -3.18 9.99 -34.45
CA LYS A 220 -3.97 9.76 -35.66
C LYS A 220 -4.68 8.41 -35.63
N ASP A 221 -5.70 8.27 -36.46
CA ASP A 221 -6.38 6.98 -36.65
C ASP A 221 -5.37 5.91 -37.11
N PRO A 222 -5.35 4.74 -36.47
CA PRO A 222 -4.37 3.73 -36.77
C PRO A 222 -4.67 3.08 -38.12
N ALA A 223 -3.63 2.88 -38.94
CA ALA A 223 -3.75 2.21 -40.23
C ALA A 223 -4.08 0.71 -40.11
N SER A 224 -3.94 0.14 -38.91
CA SER A 224 -4.22 -1.25 -38.59
C SER A 224 -4.84 -1.35 -37.19
N GLU A 225 -5.76 -2.29 -37.01
CA GLU A 225 -6.41 -2.56 -35.73
C GLU A 225 -5.55 -3.40 -34.77
N ALA A 226 -4.38 -3.91 -35.22
CA ALA A 226 -3.58 -4.85 -34.45
C ALA A 226 -2.11 -4.45 -34.27
N PHE A 227 -1.57 -3.59 -35.14
CA PHE A 227 -0.16 -3.22 -35.11
C PHE A 227 0.10 -1.77 -35.54
N ALA A 228 1.28 -1.28 -35.20
CA ALA A 228 1.81 -0.02 -35.71
C ALA A 228 3.27 -0.21 -36.15
N ILE A 229 3.72 0.56 -37.14
CA ILE A 229 5.13 0.63 -37.52
C ILE A 229 5.73 1.86 -36.85
N VAL A 230 6.76 1.64 -36.03
CA VAL A 230 7.37 2.69 -35.21
C VAL A 230 8.86 2.74 -35.51
N SER A 231 9.38 3.94 -35.76
CA SER A 231 10.83 4.13 -35.86
C SER A 231 11.45 4.05 -34.47
N ILE A 232 12.25 3.02 -34.20
CA ILE A 232 13.01 2.83 -32.97
C ILE A 232 14.49 2.76 -33.37
N ALA A 233 15.31 3.67 -32.82
CA ALA A 233 16.72 3.76 -33.16
C ALA A 233 17.02 3.89 -34.67
N GLY A 234 16.13 4.54 -35.43
CA GLY A 234 16.24 4.69 -36.89
C GLY A 234 15.77 3.47 -37.71
N VAL A 235 15.31 2.41 -37.05
CA VAL A 235 14.80 1.19 -37.68
C VAL A 235 13.27 1.17 -37.57
N ASN A 236 12.59 0.88 -38.68
CA ASN A 236 11.13 0.68 -38.66
C ASN A 236 10.83 -0.69 -38.04
N VAL A 237 10.25 -0.69 -36.84
CA VAL A 237 9.88 -1.91 -36.10
C VAL A 237 8.37 -2.08 -36.12
N VAL A 238 7.91 -3.28 -36.47
CA VAL A 238 6.51 -3.70 -36.34
C VAL A 238 6.22 -3.96 -34.86
N VAL A 239 5.28 -3.19 -34.32
CA VAL A 239 4.83 -3.28 -32.94
C VAL A 239 3.42 -3.84 -32.90
N PHE A 240 3.26 -5.07 -32.44
CA PHE A 240 1.96 -5.66 -32.18
C PHE A 240 1.44 -5.20 -30.82
N VAL A 241 0.17 -4.81 -30.82
CA VAL A 241 -0.51 -4.30 -29.62
C VAL A 241 -1.46 -5.36 -29.10
N HIS A 242 -1.33 -5.64 -27.80
CA HIS A 242 -2.15 -6.58 -27.05
C HIS A 242 -2.64 -5.92 -25.77
N ALA A 243 -3.72 -6.44 -25.17
CA ALA A 243 -4.14 -6.02 -23.84
C ALA A 243 -4.65 -7.16 -22.96
N ILE A 244 -4.24 -7.12 -21.68
CA ILE A 244 -4.77 -7.95 -20.60
C ILE A 244 -5.77 -7.10 -19.81
N PRO A 245 -7.09 -7.34 -19.97
CA PRO A 245 -8.14 -6.45 -19.46
C PRO A 245 -8.36 -6.54 -17.95
N ALA A 246 -7.63 -7.40 -17.22
CA ALA A 246 -7.78 -7.55 -15.77
C ALA A 246 -6.42 -7.70 -15.08
N ALA A 247 -6.41 -8.07 -13.79
CA ALA A 247 -5.18 -8.48 -13.14
C ALA A 247 -4.59 -9.70 -13.88
N PHE A 248 -3.26 -9.75 -14.01
CA PHE A 248 -2.56 -10.82 -14.75
C PHE A 248 -2.83 -12.24 -14.20
N THR A 249 -3.20 -12.32 -12.92
CA THR A 249 -3.60 -13.56 -12.24
C THR A 249 -4.94 -14.13 -12.72
N VAL A 250 -5.77 -13.33 -13.39
CA VAL A 250 -7.06 -13.77 -13.95
C VAL A 250 -6.82 -14.50 -15.27
N SER A 251 -6.91 -15.84 -15.25
CA SER A 251 -6.64 -16.69 -16.42
C SER A 251 -7.47 -16.29 -17.65
N ALA A 252 -8.77 -16.07 -17.49
CA ALA A 252 -9.66 -15.67 -18.59
C ALA A 252 -9.26 -14.34 -19.27
N ALA A 253 -8.59 -13.43 -18.56
CA ALA A 253 -8.07 -12.20 -19.14
C ALA A 253 -6.72 -12.42 -19.85
N ARG A 254 -5.85 -13.24 -19.26
CA ARG A 254 -4.53 -13.57 -19.82
C ARG A 254 -4.64 -14.42 -21.09
N GLU A 255 -5.60 -15.33 -21.15
CA GLU A 255 -5.84 -16.21 -22.31
C GLU A 255 -6.26 -15.45 -23.57
N LEU A 256 -6.81 -14.24 -23.44
CA LEU A 256 -7.14 -13.38 -24.59
C LEU A 256 -5.89 -12.88 -25.36
N VAL A 257 -4.72 -12.93 -24.73
CA VAL A 257 -3.43 -12.61 -25.35
C VAL A 257 -2.66 -13.89 -25.70
N GLY A 258 -2.67 -14.87 -24.79
CA GLY A 258 -1.93 -16.12 -24.97
C GLY A 258 -0.43 -15.88 -25.11
N LYS A 259 0.23 -16.60 -26.02
CA LYS A 259 1.65 -16.43 -26.35
C LYS A 259 1.77 -15.92 -27.80
N PRO A 260 1.71 -14.59 -28.01
CA PRO A 260 1.55 -14.03 -29.36
C PRO A 260 2.72 -14.38 -30.28
N PHE A 261 3.93 -14.49 -29.74
CA PHE A 261 5.14 -14.81 -30.49
C PHE A 261 5.12 -16.17 -31.22
N LEU A 262 4.24 -17.10 -30.81
CA LEU A 262 4.08 -18.40 -31.49
C LEU A 262 3.50 -18.24 -32.89
N ARG A 263 2.79 -17.13 -33.16
CA ARG A 263 2.15 -16.83 -34.44
C ARG A 263 2.89 -15.78 -35.27
N ASP A 264 4.10 -15.38 -34.86
CA ASP A 264 4.86 -14.36 -35.59
C ASP A 264 5.09 -14.73 -37.07
N HIS A 265 5.26 -16.02 -37.36
CA HIS A 265 5.47 -16.54 -38.71
C HIS A 265 4.26 -16.30 -39.64
N GLU A 266 3.04 -16.24 -39.09
CA GLU A 266 1.82 -15.89 -39.83
C GLU A 266 1.84 -14.41 -40.30
N HIS A 267 2.80 -13.62 -39.82
CA HIS A 267 2.94 -12.19 -40.11
C HIS A 267 4.23 -11.85 -40.87
N ALA A 268 4.92 -12.85 -41.43
CA ALA A 268 6.20 -12.67 -42.11
C ALA A 268 6.14 -11.68 -43.30
N ASP A 269 5.02 -11.59 -43.99
CA ASP A 269 4.81 -10.63 -45.08
C ASP A 269 4.94 -9.17 -44.63
N MET A 270 4.46 -8.86 -43.42
CA MET A 270 4.56 -7.51 -42.85
C MET A 270 6.01 -7.12 -42.52
N LEU A 271 6.89 -8.12 -42.35
CA LEU A 271 8.31 -7.94 -42.08
C LEU A 271 9.15 -7.76 -43.36
N LYS A 272 8.53 -7.73 -44.55
CA LYS A 272 9.25 -7.45 -45.81
C LYS A 272 9.76 -6.00 -45.90
N GLY A 273 9.09 -5.05 -45.23
CA GLY A 273 9.45 -3.63 -45.21
C GLY A 273 9.80 -3.04 -43.83
N ALA A 274 9.85 -3.89 -42.79
CA ALA A 274 10.11 -3.51 -41.40
C ALA A 274 10.71 -4.68 -40.61
N GLU A 275 11.29 -4.41 -39.45
CA GLU A 275 11.87 -5.39 -38.53
C GLU A 275 10.91 -5.75 -37.39
N GLY A 276 11.20 -6.78 -36.59
CA GLY A 276 10.40 -7.17 -35.42
C GLY A 276 10.00 -8.64 -35.39
N PRO A 277 8.94 -9.02 -34.65
CA PRO A 277 8.05 -8.12 -33.90
C PRO A 277 8.54 -7.69 -32.50
N LEU A 278 8.10 -6.50 -32.09
CA LEU A 278 7.96 -6.13 -30.67
C LEU A 278 6.49 -6.30 -30.28
N HIS A 279 6.23 -6.91 -29.13
CA HIS A 279 4.88 -7.02 -28.59
C HIS A 279 4.70 -6.08 -27.40
N LEU A 280 3.83 -5.09 -27.54
CA LEU A 280 3.39 -4.26 -26.43
C LEU A 280 2.10 -4.82 -25.84
N ILE A 281 2.11 -5.07 -24.53
CA ILE A 281 0.98 -5.66 -23.81
C ILE A 281 0.52 -4.66 -22.77
N ALA A 282 -0.62 -4.00 -23.02
CA ALA A 282 -1.25 -3.11 -22.05
C ALA A 282 -1.89 -3.95 -20.92
N CYS A 283 -1.44 -3.74 -19.69
CA CYS A 283 -1.96 -4.44 -18.51
C CYS A 283 -2.87 -3.51 -17.72
N HIS A 284 -4.13 -3.91 -17.49
CA HIS A 284 -5.09 -3.11 -16.73
C HIS A 284 -4.58 -2.77 -15.32
N ARG A 285 -3.83 -3.66 -14.67
CA ARG A 285 -3.12 -3.35 -13.41
C ARG A 285 -1.62 -3.35 -13.61
N GLY A 286 -1.04 -4.49 -13.94
CA GLY A 286 0.39 -4.67 -14.13
C GLY A 286 0.72 -6.15 -14.24
N ALA A 287 1.99 -6.45 -14.42
CA ALA A 287 2.56 -7.79 -14.34
C ALA A 287 3.73 -7.78 -13.34
N THR A 288 4.05 -8.93 -12.76
CA THR A 288 5.31 -9.14 -12.04
C THR A 288 6.37 -9.70 -12.99
N GLU A 289 7.64 -9.65 -12.60
CA GLU A 289 8.74 -10.21 -13.39
C GLU A 289 8.50 -11.70 -13.68
N THR A 290 8.11 -12.46 -12.65
CA THR A 290 7.75 -13.88 -12.77
C THR A 290 6.61 -14.09 -13.79
N GLN A 291 5.60 -13.23 -13.80
CA GLN A 291 4.47 -13.33 -14.73
C GLN A 291 4.89 -13.03 -16.17
N ALA A 292 5.73 -12.00 -16.37
CA ALA A 292 6.26 -11.63 -17.67
C ALA A 292 7.16 -12.74 -18.25
N THR A 293 8.10 -13.25 -17.45
CA THR A 293 9.00 -14.35 -17.82
C THR A 293 8.24 -15.64 -18.10
N ALA A 294 7.20 -15.96 -17.30
CA ALA A 294 6.36 -17.13 -17.54
C ALA A 294 5.59 -17.06 -18.87
N LEU A 295 5.13 -15.88 -19.27
CA LEU A 295 4.46 -15.69 -20.56
C LEU A 295 5.42 -15.90 -21.73
N LEU A 296 6.63 -15.33 -21.63
CA LEU A 296 7.71 -15.55 -22.58
C LEU A 296 8.07 -17.04 -22.67
N GLY A 297 8.08 -17.74 -21.53
CA GLY A 297 8.34 -19.18 -21.44
C GLY A 297 9.82 -19.54 -21.53
N PHE A 298 10.71 -18.56 -21.40
CA PHE A 298 12.16 -18.76 -21.35
C PHE A 298 12.71 -18.19 -20.03
N PRO A 299 13.35 -19.01 -19.18
CA PRO A 299 13.79 -18.57 -17.85
C PRO A 299 15.01 -17.64 -17.89
N ASP A 300 15.89 -17.82 -18.87
CA ASP A 300 17.12 -17.02 -19.05
C ASP A 300 16.84 -15.79 -19.95
N ALA A 301 15.88 -14.98 -19.52
CA ALA A 301 15.48 -13.77 -20.23
C ALA A 301 16.05 -12.52 -19.57
N THR A 302 16.35 -11.50 -20.38
CA THR A 302 16.53 -10.14 -19.87
C THR A 302 15.20 -9.66 -19.29
N VAL A 303 15.19 -9.23 -18.04
CA VAL A 303 14.00 -8.68 -17.37
C VAL A 303 14.33 -7.32 -16.77
N VAL A 304 13.58 -6.29 -17.14
CA VAL A 304 13.74 -4.93 -16.62
C VAL A 304 12.42 -4.41 -16.09
N SER A 305 12.38 -4.12 -14.80
CA SER A 305 11.29 -3.40 -14.15
C SER A 305 11.53 -1.90 -14.19
N GLY A 306 10.57 -1.14 -14.71
CA GLY A 306 10.64 0.32 -14.82
C GLY A 306 9.33 0.99 -14.48
N SER A 307 9.32 2.33 -14.45
CA SER A 307 8.10 3.10 -14.16
C SER A 307 6.95 2.90 -15.16
N PHE A 308 7.25 2.36 -16.35
CA PHE A 308 6.27 2.00 -17.36
C PHE A 308 5.63 0.62 -17.11
N GLY A 309 6.26 -0.25 -16.31
CA GLY A 309 5.91 -1.66 -16.16
C GLY A 309 7.13 -2.56 -16.30
N ILE A 310 7.07 -3.59 -17.14
CA ILE A 310 8.12 -4.60 -17.28
C ILE A 310 8.47 -4.81 -18.74
N PHE A 311 9.77 -4.78 -19.07
CA PHE A 311 10.28 -5.24 -20.35
C PHE A 311 10.94 -6.61 -20.17
N VAL A 312 10.65 -7.56 -21.06
CA VAL A 312 11.34 -8.84 -21.11
C VAL A 312 11.77 -9.18 -22.54
N ALA A 313 12.96 -9.76 -22.66
CA ALA A 313 13.49 -10.17 -23.94
C ALA A 313 14.31 -11.46 -23.82
N ASP A 314 14.15 -12.34 -24.80
CA ASP A 314 14.96 -13.55 -24.95
C ASP A 314 16.05 -13.32 -26.01
N ASP A 315 17.30 -13.65 -25.69
CA ASP A 315 18.42 -13.51 -26.60
C ASP A 315 18.63 -14.74 -27.51
N VAL A 316 17.91 -15.84 -27.33
CA VAL A 316 17.98 -17.00 -28.23
C VAL A 316 16.95 -16.86 -29.36
N GLN A 317 15.66 -16.83 -29.04
CA GLN A 317 14.57 -16.72 -30.01
C GLN A 317 14.33 -15.28 -30.45
N LYS A 318 14.97 -14.30 -29.80
CA LYS A 318 14.89 -12.85 -30.08
C LYS A 318 13.49 -12.26 -29.86
N VAL A 319 12.67 -12.91 -29.04
CA VAL A 319 11.30 -12.47 -28.69
C VAL A 319 11.36 -11.33 -27.67
N GLN A 320 10.46 -10.34 -27.81
CA GLN A 320 10.45 -9.14 -26.98
C GLN A 320 9.03 -8.76 -26.55
N PHE A 321 8.82 -8.56 -25.25
CA PHE A 321 7.59 -8.03 -24.67
C PHE A 321 7.86 -6.76 -23.87
N ALA A 322 6.98 -5.77 -24.01
CA ALA A 322 6.87 -4.71 -23.01
C ALA A 322 5.44 -4.70 -22.42
N PHE A 323 5.36 -5.00 -21.13
CA PHE A 323 4.14 -4.97 -20.33
C PHE A 323 3.96 -3.56 -19.76
N LEU A 324 2.98 -2.83 -20.27
CA LEU A 324 2.66 -1.47 -19.81
C LEU A 324 1.69 -1.55 -18.63
N ALA A 325 2.09 -1.03 -17.47
CA ALA A 325 1.30 -1.10 -16.25
C ALA A 325 0.22 -0.01 -16.19
N ASN A 326 -0.79 -0.25 -15.35
CA ASN A 326 -1.88 0.67 -15.01
C ASN A 326 -2.65 1.23 -16.22
N CYS A 327 -2.88 0.42 -17.26
CA CYS A 327 -3.67 0.83 -18.42
C CYS A 327 -5.19 0.75 -18.14
N ARG A 328 -5.69 1.59 -17.23
CA ARG A 328 -7.09 1.59 -16.75
C ARG A 328 -8.01 2.60 -17.43
N ASP A 329 -7.42 3.57 -18.12
CA ASP A 329 -8.09 4.58 -18.93
C ASP A 329 -7.16 5.04 -20.06
N ALA A 330 -7.64 5.95 -20.91
CA ALA A 330 -6.87 6.39 -22.06
C ALA A 330 -5.61 7.17 -21.68
N SER A 331 -5.68 8.02 -20.65
CA SER A 331 -4.57 8.87 -20.20
C SER A 331 -3.46 8.04 -19.58
N GLN A 332 -3.79 7.09 -18.71
CA GLN A 332 -2.80 6.21 -18.08
C GLN A 332 -2.15 5.27 -19.08
N THR A 333 -2.91 4.76 -20.05
CA THR A 333 -2.37 3.94 -21.14
C THR A 333 -1.37 4.73 -22.00
N ARG A 334 -1.70 5.97 -22.36
CA ARG A 334 -0.77 6.87 -23.09
C ARG A 334 0.47 7.20 -22.26
N HIS A 335 0.29 7.46 -20.98
CA HIS A 335 1.39 7.76 -20.07
C HIS A 335 2.34 6.58 -19.91
N ALA A 336 1.83 5.35 -19.75
CA ALA A 336 2.67 4.15 -19.64
C ALA A 336 3.52 3.95 -20.91
N LEU A 337 2.95 4.15 -22.10
CA LEU A 337 3.69 4.12 -23.36
C LEU A 337 4.77 5.22 -23.42
N GLN A 338 4.43 6.44 -22.99
CA GLN A 338 5.40 7.54 -22.93
C GLN A 338 6.59 7.18 -22.02
N ARG A 339 6.33 6.65 -20.82
CA ARG A 339 7.38 6.21 -19.88
C ARG A 339 8.25 5.11 -20.46
N PHE A 340 7.69 4.21 -21.27
CA PHE A 340 8.45 3.18 -21.96
C PHE A 340 9.39 3.77 -23.02
N ARG A 341 8.91 4.72 -23.84
CA ARG A 341 9.73 5.42 -24.83
C ARG A 341 10.86 6.23 -24.17
N GLU A 342 10.54 6.98 -23.12
CA GLU A 342 11.53 7.74 -22.35
C GLU A 342 12.61 6.81 -21.78
N TRP A 343 12.24 5.63 -21.28
CA TRP A 343 13.21 4.65 -20.79
C TRP A 343 14.12 4.11 -21.90
N LEU A 344 13.57 3.79 -23.08
CA LEU A 344 14.37 3.36 -24.24
C LEU A 344 15.41 4.42 -24.64
N ASP A 345 15.01 5.69 -24.64
CA ASP A 345 15.87 6.81 -25.01
C ASP A 345 16.94 7.09 -23.95
N GLN A 346 16.57 7.09 -22.66
CA GLN A 346 17.48 7.41 -21.56
C GLN A 346 18.55 6.35 -21.30
N THR A 347 18.23 5.08 -21.55
CA THR A 347 19.13 3.96 -21.25
C THR A 347 19.95 3.50 -22.45
N GLY A 348 19.61 3.95 -23.66
CA GLY A 348 20.18 3.44 -24.90
C GLY A 348 19.64 2.06 -25.32
N GLU A 349 18.69 1.49 -24.57
CA GLU A 349 18.09 0.18 -24.87
C GLU A 349 17.39 0.16 -26.24
N ALA A 350 16.98 1.32 -26.78
CA ALA A 350 16.42 1.45 -28.12
C ALA A 350 17.27 0.74 -29.20
N GLN A 351 18.60 0.85 -29.11
CA GLN A 351 19.54 0.24 -30.06
C GLN A 351 19.56 -1.29 -29.94
N ILE A 352 19.49 -1.80 -28.71
CA ILE A 352 19.51 -3.24 -28.44
C ILE A 352 18.18 -3.86 -28.87
N LEU A 353 17.06 -3.22 -28.55
CA LEU A 353 15.73 -3.62 -28.99
C LEU A 353 15.63 -3.69 -30.51
N ALA A 354 16.13 -2.67 -31.23
CA ALA A 354 16.11 -2.64 -32.69
C ALA A 354 16.97 -3.77 -33.31
N LYS A 355 18.17 -4.02 -32.77
CA LYS A 355 19.02 -5.16 -33.20
C LYS A 355 18.33 -6.50 -32.98
N ARG A 356 17.66 -6.67 -31.84
CA ARG A 356 16.90 -7.88 -31.50
C ARG A 356 15.69 -8.04 -32.43
N ALA A 357 14.97 -6.96 -32.73
CA ALA A 357 13.87 -6.92 -33.69
C ALA A 357 14.32 -7.36 -35.09
N ALA A 358 15.46 -6.86 -35.57
CA ALA A 358 16.02 -7.27 -36.87
C ALA A 358 16.43 -8.75 -36.90
N SER A 359 16.95 -9.26 -35.78
CA SER A 359 17.31 -10.68 -35.66
C SER A 359 16.08 -11.58 -35.63
N ARG A 360 15.03 -11.18 -34.90
CA ARG A 360 13.75 -11.89 -34.86
C ARG A 360 13.10 -11.96 -36.24
N ALA A 361 13.14 -10.88 -37.01
CA ALA A 361 12.54 -10.87 -38.34
C ALA A 361 13.16 -11.92 -39.28
N LYS A 362 14.48 -12.15 -39.17
CA LYS A 362 15.16 -13.24 -39.92
C LYS A 362 14.65 -14.62 -39.51
N ILE A 363 14.55 -14.87 -38.20
CA ILE A 363 14.03 -16.14 -37.66
C ILE A 363 12.60 -16.39 -38.15
N VAL A 364 11.74 -15.37 -38.04
CA VAL A 364 10.32 -15.44 -38.44
C VAL A 364 10.17 -15.73 -39.93
N LYS A 365 10.95 -15.07 -40.80
CA LYS A 365 10.95 -15.31 -42.24
C LYS A 365 11.36 -16.73 -42.60
N VAL A 366 12.39 -17.27 -41.94
CA VAL A 366 12.84 -18.65 -42.14
C VAL A 366 11.74 -19.64 -41.73
N ILE A 367 11.13 -19.45 -40.56
CA ILE A 367 10.03 -20.32 -40.09
C ILE A 367 8.85 -20.29 -41.06
N ALA A 368 8.47 -19.12 -41.57
CA ALA A 368 7.38 -18.99 -42.53
C ALA A 368 7.67 -19.76 -43.84
N ALA A 369 8.88 -19.61 -44.39
CA ALA A 369 9.29 -20.32 -45.60
C ALA A 369 9.28 -21.85 -45.43
N GLU A 370 9.73 -22.36 -44.28
CA GLU A 370 9.71 -23.80 -43.97
C GLU A 370 8.28 -24.36 -43.83
N LEU A 371 7.33 -23.54 -43.39
CA LEU A 371 5.92 -23.94 -43.27
C LEU A 371 5.16 -23.86 -44.59
N GLU A 372 5.49 -22.91 -45.46
CA GLU A 372 4.94 -22.81 -46.83
C GLU A 372 5.45 -23.92 -47.76
N GLY A 373 6.63 -24.48 -47.46
CA GLY A 373 7.20 -25.62 -48.19
C GLY A 373 6.66 -27.00 -47.78
N ARG A 374 5.75 -27.07 -46.81
CA ARG A 374 5.02 -28.28 -46.39
C ARG A 374 3.63 -28.32 -47.02
#